data_AF-A0A2S9V8C6-F1
#
_entry.id   AF-A0A2S9V8C6-F1
#
_cell.length_a   1.000
_cell.length_b   1.000
_cell.length_c   1.000
_cell.angle_alpha   90.00
_cell.angle_beta   90.00
_cell.angle_gamma   90.00
#
_symmetry.space_group_name_H-M   'P 1'
#
loop_
_entity.id
_entity.type
_entity.pdbx_description
1 polymer ?
#
loop_
_entity_poly.entity_id
_entity_poly.type
_entity_poly.pdbx_seq_one_letter_code
_entity_poly.pdbx_strand_id
1 'polypeptide(L)'
;MIAYLILAHNNPHQVIALANKLKSPNSIVLVHLDKRADTEIINQLNTCPNLQLIIERHPVYWGGFSMVEATLALLKAGVKRTNVERLVLLGRVDLS
;
A
#
# COMPACT_ATOMS: atom_id res chain seq x y z
N MET A 1 -15.64 -5.14 -6.42
CA MET A 1 -14.86 -4.50 -5.33
C MET A 1 -13.73 -3.62 -5.88
N ILE A 2 -13.40 -2.49 -5.23
CA ILE A 2 -12.23 -1.66 -5.59
C ILE A 2 -11.03 -2.04 -4.71
N ALA A 3 -9.85 -2.20 -5.31
CA ALA A 3 -8.59 -2.32 -4.60
C ALA A 3 -7.76 -1.04 -4.75
N TYR A 4 -7.60 -0.31 -3.65
CA TYR A 4 -6.70 0.83 -3.58
C TYR A 4 -5.29 0.35 -3.26
N LEU A 5 -4.34 0.73 -4.11
CA LEU A 5 -2.94 0.31 -4.04
C LEU A 5 -2.12 1.53 -3.62
N ILE A 6 -1.45 1.47 -2.49
CA ILE A 6 -0.70 2.61 -1.92
C ILE A 6 0.78 2.25 -1.84
N LEU A 7 1.62 3.13 -2.39
CA LEU A 7 3.06 3.12 -2.13
C LEU A 7 3.34 4.00 -0.90
N ALA A 8 4.04 3.46 0.09
CA ALA A 8 4.37 4.12 1.35
C ALA A 8 5.84 3.93 1.73
N HIS A 9 6.40 4.89 2.46
CA HIS A 9 7.79 4.88 2.93
C HIS A 9 7.89 5.16 4.43
N ASN A 10 7.52 6.37 4.90
CA ASN A 10 7.91 6.81 6.25
C ASN A 10 6.83 7.51 7.10
N ASN A 11 5.62 7.75 6.59
CA ASN A 11 4.54 8.41 7.34
C ASN A 11 3.33 7.48 7.58
N PRO A 12 3.38 6.61 8.61
CA PRO A 12 2.30 5.68 8.91
C PRO A 12 0.97 6.36 9.24
N HIS A 13 1.00 7.52 9.91
CA HIS A 13 -0.23 8.26 10.27
C HIS A 13 -1.02 8.68 9.04
N GLN A 14 -0.34 9.19 8.01
CA GLN A 14 -1.00 9.62 6.78
C GLN A 14 -1.54 8.43 5.98
N VAL A 15 -0.80 7.33 5.93
CA VAL A 15 -1.24 6.08 5.30
C VAL A 15 -2.49 5.54 6.00
N ILE A 16 -2.50 5.50 7.34
CA ILE A 16 -3.65 5.07 8.15
C ILE A 16 -4.85 5.99 7.93
N ALA A 17 -4.64 7.32 7.96
CA ALA A 17 -5.70 8.30 7.74
C ALA A 17 -6.34 8.14 6.34
N LEU A 18 -5.52 7.89 5.30
CA LEU A 18 -6.03 7.61 3.97
C LEU A 18 -6.76 6.27 3.92
N ALA A 19 -6.19 5.21 4.49
CA ALA A 19 -6.81 3.89 4.51
C ALA A 19 -8.20 3.93 5.16
N ASN A 20 -8.34 4.64 6.28
CA ASN A 20 -9.62 4.82 6.97
C ASN A 20 -10.66 5.56 6.12
N LYS A 21 -10.24 6.48 5.24
CA LYS A 21 -11.14 7.19 4.31
C LYS A 21 -11.54 6.33 3.11
N LEU A 22 -10.66 5.46 2.63
CA LEU A 22 -10.88 4.65 1.44
C LEU A 22 -11.58 3.32 1.74
N LYS A 23 -11.42 2.80 2.96
CA LYS A 23 -11.98 1.51 3.34
C LYS A 23 -13.49 1.57 3.45
N SER A 24 -14.15 0.63 2.78
CA SER A 24 -15.58 0.40 2.85
C SER A 24 -15.88 -1.12 2.74
N PRO A 25 -17.14 -1.55 2.88
CA PRO A 25 -17.52 -2.94 2.64
C PRO A 25 -17.18 -3.46 1.23
N ASN A 26 -17.09 -2.56 0.23
CA ASN A 26 -16.80 -2.90 -1.16
C ASN A 26 -15.42 -2.36 -1.63
N SER A 27 -14.47 -2.21 -0.71
CA SER A 27 -13.08 -1.90 -1.05
C SER A 27 -12.07 -2.67 -0.21
N ILE A 28 -10.84 -2.76 -0.71
CA ILE A 28 -9.66 -3.17 0.05
C ILE A 28 -8.56 -2.13 -0.15
N VAL A 29 -7.71 -1.97 0.87
CA VAL A 29 -6.53 -1.10 0.81
C VAL A 29 -5.31 -1.98 0.96
N LEU A 30 -4.50 -2.05 -0.10
CA LEU A 30 -3.24 -2.79 -0.15
C LEU A 30 -2.10 -1.77 -0.13
N VAL A 31 -1.13 -1.99 0.75
CA VAL A 31 -0.02 -1.06 0.94
C VAL A 31 1.29 -1.81 0.69
N HIS A 32 2.12 -1.25 -0.18
CA HIS A 32 3.54 -1.58 -0.27
C HIS A 32 4.28 -0.55 0.57
N LEU A 33 4.87 -1.01 1.67
CA LEU A 33 5.80 -0.22 2.45
C LEU A 33 7.22 -0.50 1.95
N ASP A 34 8.00 0.54 1.63
CA ASP A 34 9.41 0.42 1.24
C ASP A 34 10.11 -0.60 2.14
N LYS A 35 10.84 -1.55 1.54
CA LYS A 35 11.52 -2.62 2.27
C LYS A 35 12.50 -2.07 3.33
N ARG A 36 12.99 -0.84 3.13
CA ARG A 36 13.94 -0.16 4.02
C ARG A 36 13.28 0.59 5.18
N ALA A 37 11.95 0.67 5.24
CA ALA A 37 11.24 1.33 6.32
C ALA A 37 11.49 0.63 7.66
N ASP A 38 11.54 1.43 8.74
CA ASP A 38 11.77 0.94 10.09
C ASP A 38 10.66 -0.01 10.56
N THR A 39 11.05 -0.99 11.39
CA THR A 39 10.11 -1.99 11.96
C THR A 39 8.97 -1.33 12.74
N GLU A 40 9.21 -0.17 13.34
CA GLU A 40 8.18 0.58 14.06
C GLU A 40 7.03 1.01 13.13
N ILE A 41 7.34 1.40 11.89
CA ILE A 41 6.32 1.77 10.89
C ILE A 41 5.48 0.57 10.51
N ILE A 42 6.11 -0.60 10.37
CA ILE A 42 5.41 -1.86 10.11
C ILE A 42 4.44 -2.17 11.26
N ASN A 43 4.89 -2.05 12.50
CA ASN A 43 4.06 -2.28 13.68
C ASN A 43 2.86 -1.35 13.71
N GLN A 44 3.08 -0.05 13.49
CA GLN A 44 2.02 0.96 13.47
C GLN A 44 0.99 0.69 12.37
N LEU A 45 1.44 0.37 11.15
CA LEU A 45 0.54 0.04 10.04
C LEU A 45 -0.26 -1.25 10.31
N ASN A 46 0.35 -2.26 10.92
CA ASN A 46 -0.32 -3.51 11.29
C ASN A 46 -1.40 -3.33 12.36
N THR A 47 -1.39 -2.24 13.14
CA THR A 47 -2.49 -1.95 14.09
C THR A 47 -3.77 -1.49 13.39
N CYS A 48 -3.70 -1.08 12.11
CA CYS A 48 -4.85 -0.59 11.37
C CYS A 48 -5.55 -1.71 10.59
N PRO A 49 -6.78 -2.12 10.96
CA PRO A 49 -7.49 -3.21 10.27
C PRO A 49 -7.98 -2.83 8.87
N ASN A 50 -7.94 -1.54 8.53
CA ASN A 50 -8.48 -1.00 7.28
C ASN A 50 -7.49 -1.05 6.12
N LEU A 51 -6.26 -1.52 6.36
CA LEU A 51 -5.24 -1.74 5.34
C LEU A 51 -4.58 -3.11 5.51
N GLN A 52 -3.92 -3.57 4.44
CA GLN A 52 -3.10 -4.78 4.45
C GLN A 52 -1.74 -4.46 3.83
N LEU A 53 -0.67 -4.70 4.59
CA LEU A 53 0.68 -4.71 4.03
C LEU A 53 0.84 -5.93 3.13
N ILE A 54 1.37 -5.72 1.92
CA ILE A 54 1.72 -6.84 1.05
C ILE A 54 3.04 -7.48 1.51
N ILE A 55 3.17 -8.80 1.31
CA ILE A 55 4.37 -9.56 1.68
C ILE A 55 5.55 -9.22 0.77
N GLU A 56 5.31 -9.10 -0.54
CA GLU A 56 6.33 -8.79 -1.55
C GLU A 56 6.67 -7.29 -1.51
N ARG A 57 7.72 -6.93 -0.77
CA ARG A 57 8.23 -5.55 -0.62
C ARG A 57 9.61 -5.41 -1.27
N HIS A 58 9.86 -4.23 -1.83
CA HIS A 58 11.08 -3.87 -2.56
C HIS A 58 11.68 -2.59 -1.98
N PRO A 59 13.01 -2.44 -1.94
CA PRO A 59 13.63 -1.15 -1.60
C PRO A 59 13.34 -0.15 -2.72
N VAL A 60 12.78 1.03 -2.41
CA VAL A 60 12.29 1.95 -3.45
C VAL A 60 13.20 3.17 -3.61
N TYR A 61 13.89 3.23 -4.74
CA TYR A 61 14.63 4.42 -5.18
C TYR A 61 13.72 5.32 -6.03
N TRP A 62 13.65 6.59 -5.67
CA TRP A 62 12.78 7.55 -6.35
C TRP A 62 13.26 7.78 -7.79
N GLY A 63 12.33 7.76 -8.75
CA GLY A 63 12.66 7.81 -10.18
C GLY A 63 13.30 6.54 -10.75
N GLY A 64 13.55 5.52 -9.91
CA GLY A 64 14.15 4.25 -10.32
C GLY A 64 13.14 3.17 -10.68
N PHE A 65 13.64 2.12 -11.35
CA PHE A 65 12.85 0.94 -11.73
C PHE A 65 12.20 0.22 -10.54
N SER A 66 12.78 0.33 -9.35
CA SER A 66 12.21 -0.21 -8.10
C SER A 66 10.80 0.30 -7.78
N MET A 67 10.42 1.49 -8.26
CA MET A 67 9.02 1.95 -8.13
C MET A 67 8.09 1.09 -8.98
N VAL A 68 8.51 0.73 -10.19
CA VAL A 68 7.75 -0.17 -11.08
C VAL A 68 7.62 -1.54 -10.42
N GLU A 69 8.70 -2.06 -9.82
CA GLU A 69 8.67 -3.34 -9.10
C GLU A 69 7.69 -3.31 -7.92
N ALA A 70 7.69 -2.23 -7.13
CA ALA A 70 6.73 -2.02 -6.04
C ALA A 70 5.28 -1.96 -6.55
N THR A 71 5.03 -1.23 -7.64
CA THR A 71 3.71 -1.18 -8.28
C THR A 71 3.29 -2.55 -8.81
N LEU A 72 4.18 -3.31 -9.45
CA LEU A 72 3.89 -4.67 -9.93
C LEU A 72 3.55 -5.62 -8.78
N ALA A 73 4.24 -5.53 -7.64
CA ALA A 73 3.93 -6.30 -6.45
C ALA A 73 2.51 -6.01 -5.93
N LEU A 74 2.11 -4.74 -5.89
CA LEU A 74 0.73 -4.33 -5.52
C LEU A 74 -0.31 -4.83 -6.52
N LEU A 75 -0.05 -4.70 -7.82
CA LEU A 75 -0.95 -5.19 -8.87
C LEU A 75 -1.15 -6.70 -8.76
N LYS A 76 -0.06 -7.47 -8.59
CA LYS A 76 -0.13 -8.93 -8.37
C LYS A 76 -0.95 -9.26 -7.12
N ALA A 77 -0.79 -8.52 -6.03
CA ALA A 77 -1.54 -8.74 -4.80
C ALA A 77 -3.04 -8.46 -4.98
N GLY A 78 -3.38 -7.40 -5.73
CA GLY A 78 -4.76 -7.04 -6.05
C GLY A 78 -5.46 -8.04 -6.98
N VAL A 79 -4.81 -8.44 -8.07
CA VAL A 79 -5.37 -9.37 -9.09
C VAL A 79 -5.63 -10.77 -8.52
N LYS A 80 -4.87 -11.20 -7.50
CA LYS A 80 -5.10 -12.48 -6.81
C LYS A 80 -6.41 -12.53 -6.02
N ARG A 81 -7.17 -11.43 -5.91
CA ARG A 81 -8.45 -11.38 -5.21
C ARG A 81 -9.59 -11.62 -6.20
N THR A 82 -10.43 -12.63 -5.94
CA THR A 82 -11.47 -13.10 -6.86
C THR A 82 -12.57 -12.07 -7.18
N ASN A 83 -12.78 -11.07 -6.32
CA ASN A 83 -13.90 -10.13 -6.43
C ASN A 83 -13.44 -8.66 -6.69
N VAL A 84 -12.16 -8.45 -7.03
CA VAL A 84 -11.64 -7.13 -7.39
C VAL A 84 -11.89 -6.86 -8.87
N GLU A 85 -12.64 -5.81 -9.17
CA GLU A 85 -13.00 -5.41 -10.54
C GLU A 85 -12.18 -4.21 -11.01
N ARG A 86 -11.67 -3.42 -10.06
CA ARG A 86 -10.92 -2.19 -10.34
C ARG A 86 -9.73 -2.07 -9.39
N LEU A 87 -8.58 -1.71 -9.96
CA LEU A 87 -7.36 -1.37 -9.23
C LEU A 87 -7.13 0.13 -9.38
N VAL A 88 -6.91 0.82 -8.26
CA VAL A 88 -6.62 2.25 -8.23
C VAL A 88 -5.28 2.45 -7.54
N LEU A 89 -4.25 2.84 -8.31
CA LEU A 89 -2.95 3.17 -7.75
C LEU A 89 -2.97 4.61 -7.22
N LEU A 90 -2.60 4.77 -5.96
CA LEU A 90 -2.38 6.04 -5.32
C LEU A 90 -0.86 6.18 -5.12
N GLY A 91 -0.26 7.13 -5.84
CA GLY A 91 1.15 7.48 -5.71
C GLY A 91 1.50 7.99 -4.31
N ARG A 92 2.78 8.24 -4.03
CA ARG A 92 3.29 8.59 -2.69
C ARG A 92 2.36 9.56 -1.95
N VAL A 93 1.66 9.01 -0.96
CA VAL A 93 0.69 9.72 -0.13
C VAL A 93 1.41 10.43 1.00
N ASP A 94 2.69 10.15 1.21
CA ASP A 94 3.57 10.51 2.32
C ASP A 94 4.57 11.62 1.99
N LEU A 95 4.12 12.67 1.30
CA LEU A 95 4.88 13.91 1.14
C LEU A 95 4.62 14.84 2.34
N SER A 96 5.65 15.05 3.16
CA SER A 96 5.83 16.21 4.04
C SER A 96 6.48 17.36 3.27
#